data_AF-A0A9J7KLV1-F1
#
_entry.id   AF-A0A9J7KLV1-F1
#
_cell.length_a   1.000
_cell.length_b   1.000
_cell.length_c   1.000
_cell.angle_alpha   90.00
_cell.angle_beta   90.00
_cell.angle_gamma   90.00
#
_symmetry.space_group_name_H-M   'P 1'
#
loop_
_entity.id
_entity.type
_entity.pdbx_description
1 polymer ?
#
loop_
_entity_poly.entity_id
_entity_poly.type
_entity_poly.pdbx_seq_one_letter_code
_entity_poly.pdbx_strand_id
1 'polypeptide(L)'
;MTCVLCLFCCHQAVVGDQASCKNVRGARDWRQGEEDPVERLDWAKESPGDFHFIWEALRTAAIPTWGLQTEVGSLSHLRVVIGRLRADKACKNFALSDEFFCHVTTGHLVAALTSYLGLSAPEDSYTCANADEFERLASTFVNEVVFPGPWTQNSDAVRDRARLLLYMGLLYMDLKTAIRYQMGEIVIQQWKFWFELFLGTRRSQYACEAANLLANLKADWSPYMAYIHTHNRCVNISGQEGRAKPVDMMGEHYNRVIKTTCHSSGGRLQFKHAQDISLAVQLFDAAKQFTDSLCTSKRSTSHTTPSATNDIRAITNVILQHKIYTETPGRTLEWSDPRAVARERINDDGWLINYLSRGATEAEADQNNTDAAPDTEGGEEAYTAWDDEEANLMDLEL
;
A
#
# COMPACT_ATOMS: atom_id res chain seq x y z
N MET A 1 25.49 -3.59 38.08
CA MET A 1 25.43 -2.40 37.22
C MET A 1 24.05 -2.39 36.60
N THR A 2 23.06 -1.91 37.36
CA THR A 2 21.66 -1.86 36.97
C THR A 2 21.53 -0.64 36.06
N CYS A 3 21.36 -0.88 34.76
CA CYS A 3 21.16 0.20 33.80
C CYS A 3 19.74 0.75 33.99
N VAL A 4 19.62 1.70 34.93
CA VAL A 4 18.50 2.63 34.98
C VAL A 4 18.69 3.57 33.78
N LEU A 5 18.27 3.11 32.60
CA LEU A 5 17.94 4.01 31.51
C LEU A 5 16.64 4.70 31.94
N CYS A 6 16.75 5.97 32.35
CA CYS A 6 15.65 6.90 32.54
C CYS A 6 14.61 6.71 31.42
N LEU A 7 13.34 6.38 31.71
CA LEU A 7 12.29 7.27 32.21
C LEU A 7 12.23 8.58 31.42
N PHE A 8 11.07 8.81 30.78
CA PHE A 8 10.67 9.92 29.89
C PHE A 8 10.94 9.78 28.39
N CYS A 9 10.59 8.64 27.77
CA CYS A 9 9.98 8.75 26.45
C CYS A 9 8.48 8.96 26.69
N CYS A 10 8.06 10.22 26.81
CA CYS A 10 6.65 10.59 27.02
C CYS A 10 5.77 10.24 25.82
N HIS A 11 6.35 9.90 24.67
CA HIS A 11 5.65 9.46 23.48
C HIS A 11 6.26 8.14 22.97
N GLN A 12 5.42 7.23 22.50
CA GLN A 12 5.80 5.99 21.82
C GLN A 12 5.15 5.94 20.45
N ALA A 13 5.91 5.52 19.45
CA ALA A 13 5.40 5.27 18.12
C ALA A 13 4.59 3.98 18.11
N VAL A 14 3.32 4.06 17.75
CA VAL A 14 2.43 2.90 17.57
C VAL A 14 2.14 2.77 16.08
N VAL A 15 2.81 1.83 15.42
CA VAL A 15 2.62 1.60 13.98
C VAL A 15 1.74 0.39 13.76
N GLY A 16 0.69 0.54 12.95
CA GLY A 16 -0.24 -0.55 12.68
C GLY A 16 -1.14 -0.26 11.49
N ASP A 17 -2.08 -1.17 11.24
CA ASP A 17 -3.08 -0.99 10.19
C ASP A 17 -4.10 0.11 10.54
N GLN A 18 -5.03 0.36 9.61
CA GLN A 18 -6.07 1.38 9.78
C GLN A 18 -6.95 1.12 11.02
N ALA A 19 -7.24 -0.15 11.33
CA ALA A 19 -8.02 -0.51 12.51
C ALA A 19 -7.23 -0.20 13.79
N SER A 20 -5.93 -0.51 13.83
CA SER A 20 -5.05 -0.19 14.95
C SER A 20 -5.01 1.32 15.22
N CYS A 21 -4.79 2.13 14.19
CA CYS A 21 -4.77 3.59 14.33
C CYS A 21 -6.13 4.14 14.81
N LYS A 22 -7.24 3.57 14.31
CA LYS A 22 -8.59 3.95 14.76
C LYS A 22 -8.81 3.57 16.23
N ASN A 23 -8.37 2.39 16.65
CA ASN A 23 -8.54 1.91 18.02
C ASN A 23 -7.72 2.72 19.02
N VAL A 24 -6.49 3.13 18.66
CA VAL A 24 -5.67 4.02 19.51
C VAL A 24 -6.34 5.38 19.69
N ARG A 25 -6.85 5.97 18.60
CA ARG A 25 -7.58 7.24 18.66
C ARG A 25 -8.85 7.12 19.50
N GLY A 26 -9.69 6.11 19.23
CA GLY A 26 -10.88 5.84 20.03
C GLY A 26 -10.53 5.66 21.50
N ALA A 27 -9.52 4.85 21.84
CA ALA A 27 -9.12 4.65 23.23
C ALA A 27 -8.65 5.95 23.92
N ARG A 28 -8.02 6.88 23.18
CA ARG A 28 -7.67 8.22 23.68
C ARG A 28 -8.93 9.04 23.92
N ASP A 29 -9.88 9.01 22.98
CA ASP A 29 -11.14 9.75 23.06
C ASP A 29 -11.98 9.33 24.26
N TRP A 30 -12.13 8.02 24.48
CA TRP A 30 -12.80 7.43 25.65
C TRP A 30 -12.18 7.83 26.99
N ARG A 31 -10.92 8.27 26.98
CA ARG A 31 -10.14 8.59 28.19
C ARG A 31 -9.85 10.07 28.33
N GLN A 32 -10.45 10.95 27.53
CA GLN A 32 -10.21 12.40 27.60
C GLN A 32 -10.48 13.01 28.99
N GLY A 33 -11.35 12.38 29.80
CA GLY A 33 -11.66 12.83 31.16
C GLY A 33 -10.60 12.50 32.22
N GLU A 34 -9.62 11.66 31.93
CA GLU A 34 -8.58 11.31 32.90
C GLU A 34 -7.64 12.49 33.16
N GLU A 35 -7.24 12.71 34.42
CA GLU A 35 -6.34 13.82 34.78
C GLU A 35 -4.89 13.53 34.34
N ASP A 36 -4.44 12.27 34.43
CA ASP A 36 -3.08 11.86 34.07
C ASP A 36 -2.93 11.69 32.53
N PRO A 37 -2.01 12.43 31.88
CA PRO A 37 -1.68 12.23 30.46
C PRO A 37 -1.34 10.78 30.07
N VAL A 38 -0.78 10.00 31.00
CA VAL A 38 -0.47 8.59 30.77
C VAL A 38 -1.74 7.77 30.65
N GLU A 39 -2.71 8.02 31.53
CA GLU A 39 -4.01 7.35 31.51
C GLU A 39 -4.82 7.76 30.29
N ARG A 40 -4.75 9.03 29.86
CA ARG A 40 -5.33 9.51 28.59
C ARG A 40 -4.71 8.91 27.34
N LEU A 41 -3.59 8.20 27.45
CA LEU A 41 -2.83 7.66 26.31
C LEU A 41 -2.23 8.76 25.40
N ASP A 42 -1.92 9.94 25.95
CA ASP A 42 -1.26 11.03 25.22
C ASP A 42 0.11 10.59 24.65
N TRP A 43 0.69 9.57 25.28
CA TRP A 43 1.93 8.93 24.88
C TRP A 43 1.83 8.13 23.58
N ALA A 44 0.68 7.55 23.25
CA ALA A 44 0.56 6.66 22.10
C ALA A 44 0.42 7.49 20.82
N LYS A 45 1.47 7.61 20.01
CA LYS A 45 1.45 8.33 18.73
C LYS A 45 1.28 7.34 17.58
N GLU A 46 0.05 7.25 17.07
CA GLU A 46 -0.32 6.29 16.04
C GLU A 46 0.18 6.69 14.65
N SER A 47 0.70 5.75 13.89
CA SER A 47 1.07 5.93 12.49
C SER A 47 0.52 4.77 11.68
N PRO A 48 -0.09 5.03 10.50
CA PRO A 48 -0.47 3.97 9.61
C PRO A 48 0.78 3.23 9.12
N GLY A 49 0.67 1.92 9.00
CA GLY A 49 1.68 1.01 8.49
C GLY A 49 1.72 0.99 6.96
N ASP A 50 2.90 0.68 6.42
CA ASP A 50 3.14 0.79 4.98
C ASP A 50 2.78 -0.48 4.19
N PHE A 51 2.60 -1.63 4.84
CA PHE A 51 2.13 -2.83 4.12
C PHE A 51 0.70 -2.62 3.61
N HIS A 52 -0.16 -2.14 4.50
CA HIS A 52 -1.53 -1.75 4.20
C HIS A 52 -1.60 -0.59 3.20
N PHE A 53 -0.66 0.35 3.28
CA PHE A 53 -0.50 1.42 2.30
C PHE A 53 -0.21 0.87 0.89
N ILE A 54 0.74 -0.06 0.75
CA ILE A 54 1.04 -0.69 -0.55
C ILE A 54 -0.22 -1.36 -1.12
N TRP A 55 -0.93 -2.15 -0.31
CA TRP A 55 -2.15 -2.82 -0.78
C TRP A 55 -3.19 -1.81 -1.25
N GLU A 56 -3.39 -0.74 -0.49
CA GLU A 56 -4.34 0.28 -0.86
C GLU A 56 -3.91 1.05 -2.12
N ALA A 57 -2.64 1.39 -2.26
CA ALA A 57 -2.08 2.02 -3.45
C ALA A 57 -2.34 1.15 -4.70
N LEU A 58 -2.13 -0.16 -4.61
CA LEU A 58 -2.45 -1.12 -5.67
C LEU A 58 -3.94 -1.08 -6.06
N ARG A 59 -4.84 -1.13 -5.07
CA ARG A 59 -6.29 -1.05 -5.30
C ARG A 59 -6.69 0.28 -5.93
N THR A 60 -6.15 1.38 -5.43
CA THR A 60 -6.37 2.74 -5.97
C THR A 60 -5.88 2.85 -7.40
N ALA A 61 -4.76 2.24 -7.77
CA ALA A 61 -4.31 2.17 -9.15
C ALA A 61 -5.22 1.30 -10.03
N ALA A 62 -5.67 0.16 -9.52
CA ALA A 62 -6.49 -0.78 -10.26
C ALA A 62 -7.89 -0.21 -10.60
N ILE A 63 -8.55 0.48 -9.66
CA ILE A 63 -9.94 0.94 -9.83
C ILE A 63 -10.18 1.76 -11.13
N PRO A 64 -9.45 2.85 -11.40
CA PRO A 64 -9.66 3.68 -12.59
C PRO A 64 -9.11 3.04 -13.87
N THR A 65 -8.14 2.12 -13.76
CA THR A 65 -7.46 1.54 -14.92
C THR A 65 -7.98 0.14 -15.29
N TRP A 66 -8.91 -0.41 -14.50
CA TRP A 66 -9.43 -1.75 -14.69
C TRP A 66 -10.08 -1.95 -16.06
N GLY A 67 -10.99 -1.03 -16.42
CA GLY A 67 -11.75 -1.05 -17.66
C GLY A 67 -12.52 -2.35 -17.92
N LEU A 68 -13.06 -2.44 -19.14
CA LEU A 68 -13.70 -3.64 -19.68
C LEU A 68 -12.68 -4.51 -20.41
N GLN A 69 -12.98 -5.80 -20.52
CA GLN A 69 -12.16 -6.75 -21.28
C GLN A 69 -12.10 -6.41 -22.78
N THR A 70 -13.12 -5.74 -23.32
CA THR A 70 -13.18 -5.26 -24.70
C THR A 70 -12.38 -3.99 -24.95
N GLU A 71 -12.00 -3.29 -23.88
CA GLU A 71 -11.26 -2.04 -23.98
C GLU A 71 -9.76 -2.32 -23.97
N VAL A 72 -9.16 -2.25 -25.15
CA VAL A 72 -7.74 -2.56 -25.35
C VAL A 72 -6.86 -1.74 -24.40
N GLY A 73 -5.89 -2.42 -23.79
CA GLY A 73 -4.93 -1.84 -22.85
C GLY A 73 -5.48 -1.57 -21.45
N SER A 74 -6.74 -1.91 -21.16
CA SER A 74 -7.23 -1.95 -19.77
C SER A 74 -6.59 -3.11 -19.00
N LEU A 75 -6.57 -3.04 -17.67
CA LEU A 75 -6.09 -4.18 -16.86
C LEU A 75 -6.94 -5.43 -17.12
N SER A 76 -8.27 -5.29 -17.27
CA SER A 76 -9.16 -6.42 -17.53
C SER A 76 -8.86 -7.12 -18.86
N HIS A 77 -8.56 -6.34 -19.90
CA HIS A 77 -8.12 -6.86 -21.20
C HIS A 77 -6.77 -7.56 -21.09
N LEU A 78 -5.77 -6.89 -20.52
CA LEU A 78 -4.40 -7.42 -20.41
C LEU A 78 -4.35 -8.66 -19.54
N ARG A 79 -5.15 -8.74 -18.47
CA ARG A 79 -5.32 -9.93 -17.64
C ARG A 79 -5.64 -11.17 -18.47
N VAL A 80 -6.51 -11.04 -19.47
CA VAL A 80 -6.92 -12.15 -20.33
C VAL A 80 -5.83 -12.48 -21.36
N VAL A 81 -5.18 -11.46 -21.92
CA VAL A 81 -4.05 -11.62 -22.86
C VAL A 81 -2.96 -12.51 -22.27
N ILE A 82 -2.61 -12.33 -21.00
CA ILE A 82 -1.55 -13.10 -20.34
C ILE A 82 -2.06 -14.24 -19.45
N GLY A 83 -3.36 -14.55 -19.48
CA GLY A 83 -3.93 -15.68 -18.74
C GLY A 83 -3.93 -15.54 -17.21
N ARG A 84 -3.78 -14.32 -16.65
CA ARG A 84 -3.74 -14.07 -15.19
C ARG A 84 -5.14 -13.91 -14.58
N LEU A 85 -6.05 -14.85 -14.86
CA LEU A 85 -7.49 -14.72 -14.57
C LEU A 85 -7.85 -14.55 -13.08
N ARG A 86 -6.94 -14.94 -12.17
CA ARG A 86 -7.12 -14.80 -10.71
C ARG A 86 -6.86 -13.38 -10.19
N ALA A 87 -6.21 -12.52 -10.97
CA ALA A 87 -6.10 -11.11 -10.61
C ALA A 87 -7.47 -10.42 -10.75
N ASP A 88 -7.87 -9.64 -9.77
CA ASP A 88 -9.19 -8.99 -9.75
C ASP A 88 -9.10 -7.50 -9.38
N LYS A 89 -10.19 -6.76 -9.69
CA LYS A 89 -10.28 -5.31 -9.50
C LYS A 89 -10.15 -4.89 -8.04
N ALA A 90 -10.65 -5.70 -7.12
CA ALA A 90 -10.55 -5.44 -5.69
C ALA A 90 -9.20 -5.88 -5.11
N CYS A 91 -8.35 -6.51 -5.92
CA CYS A 91 -7.04 -7.03 -5.53
C CYS A 91 -7.14 -7.83 -4.24
N LYS A 92 -8.05 -8.82 -4.21
CA LYS A 92 -8.26 -9.66 -3.02
C LYS A 92 -7.03 -10.50 -2.74
N ASN A 93 -6.45 -11.09 -3.79
CA ASN A 93 -5.17 -11.76 -3.70
C ASN A 93 -4.04 -10.75 -3.95
N PHE A 94 -3.48 -10.18 -2.88
CA PHE A 94 -2.45 -9.15 -2.99
C PHE A 94 -1.25 -9.62 -3.83
N ALA A 95 -0.73 -10.84 -3.61
CA ALA A 95 0.45 -11.36 -4.30
C ALA A 95 0.23 -11.45 -5.82
N LEU A 96 -0.87 -12.06 -6.24
CA LEU A 96 -1.19 -12.22 -7.67
C LEU A 96 -1.50 -10.88 -8.33
N SER A 97 -2.19 -9.98 -7.62
CA SER A 97 -2.50 -8.64 -8.13
C SER A 97 -1.27 -7.74 -8.20
N ASP A 98 -0.37 -7.83 -7.23
CA ASP A 98 0.91 -7.10 -7.20
C ASP A 98 1.80 -7.51 -8.37
N GLU A 99 2.04 -8.82 -8.53
CA GLU A 99 2.82 -9.36 -9.65
C GLU A 99 2.20 -8.95 -11.00
N PHE A 100 0.89 -9.16 -11.16
CA PHE A 100 0.16 -8.79 -12.37
C PHE A 100 0.31 -7.30 -12.69
N PHE A 101 0.09 -6.43 -11.70
CA PHE A 101 0.15 -4.99 -11.90
C PHE A 101 1.57 -4.55 -12.24
N CYS A 102 2.59 -5.10 -11.58
CA CYS A 102 3.99 -4.84 -11.93
C CYS A 102 4.31 -5.25 -13.37
N HIS A 103 3.89 -6.44 -13.82
CA HIS A 103 4.10 -6.89 -15.20
C HIS A 103 3.43 -5.96 -16.22
N VAL A 104 2.19 -5.55 -15.94
CA VAL A 104 1.46 -4.60 -16.79
C VAL A 104 2.16 -3.25 -16.83
N THR A 105 2.55 -2.68 -15.70
CA THR A 105 3.29 -1.41 -15.66
C THR A 105 4.58 -1.49 -16.46
N THR A 106 5.38 -2.55 -16.31
CA THR A 106 6.60 -2.72 -17.10
C THR A 106 6.30 -2.85 -18.59
N GLY A 107 5.27 -3.61 -18.97
CA GLY A 107 4.86 -3.74 -20.37
C GLY A 107 4.42 -2.41 -20.99
N HIS A 108 3.68 -1.59 -20.23
CA HIS A 108 3.32 -0.22 -20.60
C HIS A 108 4.53 0.70 -20.72
N LEU A 109 5.47 0.65 -19.76
CA LEU A 109 6.70 1.44 -19.79
C LEU A 109 7.52 1.15 -21.04
N VAL A 110 7.75 -0.13 -21.35
CA VAL A 110 8.51 -0.55 -22.54
C VAL A 110 7.80 -0.09 -23.81
N ALA A 111 6.49 -0.29 -23.93
CA ALA A 111 5.73 0.12 -25.11
C ALA A 111 5.71 1.66 -25.30
N ALA A 112 5.58 2.40 -24.21
CA ALA A 112 5.62 3.87 -24.20
C ALA A 112 6.99 4.38 -24.64
N LEU A 113 8.08 3.82 -24.09
CA LEU A 113 9.45 4.17 -24.46
C LEU A 113 9.75 3.83 -25.93
N THR A 114 9.34 2.64 -26.39
CA THR A 114 9.49 2.22 -27.79
C THR A 114 8.83 3.23 -28.73
N SER A 115 7.60 3.63 -28.40
CA SER A 115 6.84 4.62 -29.18
C SER A 115 7.48 6.02 -29.12
N TYR A 116 7.94 6.43 -27.95
CA TYR A 116 8.53 7.75 -27.71
C TYR A 116 9.87 7.93 -28.42
N LEU A 117 10.73 6.92 -28.36
CA LEU A 117 12.05 6.91 -28.98
C LEU A 117 12.01 6.63 -30.49
N GLY A 118 10.83 6.34 -31.05
CA GLY A 118 10.67 6.02 -32.47
C GLY A 118 11.32 4.69 -32.87
N LEU A 119 11.42 3.75 -31.93
CA LEU A 119 11.98 2.42 -32.18
C LEU A 119 10.99 1.56 -32.98
N SER A 120 11.51 0.63 -33.79
CA SER A 120 10.67 -0.26 -34.60
C SER A 120 10.17 -1.47 -33.81
N ALA A 121 10.97 -1.93 -32.86
CA ALA A 121 10.68 -3.05 -31.96
C ALA A 121 11.13 -2.73 -30.52
N PRO A 122 10.49 -3.33 -29.50
CA PRO A 122 10.89 -3.12 -28.10
C PRO A 122 12.26 -3.71 -27.76
N GLU A 123 12.78 -4.62 -28.58
CA GLU A 123 14.13 -5.17 -28.46
C GLU A 123 15.22 -4.26 -29.08
N ASP A 124 14.84 -3.20 -29.79
CA ASP A 124 15.80 -2.28 -30.39
C ASP A 124 16.60 -1.54 -29.30
N SER A 125 17.92 -1.47 -29.46
CA SER A 125 18.78 -0.79 -28.51
C SER A 125 18.73 0.72 -28.69
N TYR A 126 18.58 1.45 -27.57
CA TYR A 126 18.81 2.89 -27.50
C TYR A 126 19.93 3.18 -26.50
N THR A 127 20.91 3.99 -26.89
CA THR A 127 22.08 4.30 -26.06
C THR A 127 22.17 5.79 -25.80
N CYS A 128 22.20 6.18 -24.53
CA CYS A 128 22.58 7.53 -24.13
C CYS A 128 24.10 7.65 -24.14
N ALA A 129 24.64 8.79 -24.57
CA ALA A 129 26.07 9.05 -24.61
C ALA A 129 26.66 9.27 -23.20
N ASN A 130 25.86 9.75 -22.25
CA ASN A 130 26.27 9.99 -20.86
C ASN A 130 25.07 10.02 -19.90
N ALA A 131 25.36 10.14 -18.60
CA ALA A 131 24.36 10.19 -17.53
C ALA A 131 23.41 11.41 -17.66
N ASP A 132 23.95 12.59 -18.00
CA ASP A 132 23.14 13.81 -18.14
C ASP A 132 22.10 13.69 -19.27
N GLU A 133 22.47 13.04 -20.38
CA GLU A 133 21.54 12.76 -21.47
C GLU A 133 20.44 11.80 -21.02
N PHE A 134 20.78 10.75 -20.27
CA PHE A 134 19.82 9.83 -19.70
C PHE A 134 18.86 10.53 -18.74
N GLU A 135 19.36 11.36 -17.82
CA GLU A 135 18.54 12.11 -16.86
C GLU A 135 17.58 13.07 -17.55
N ARG A 136 18.07 13.80 -18.57
CA ARG A 136 17.24 14.69 -19.38
C ARG A 136 16.18 13.91 -20.15
N LEU A 137 16.56 12.80 -20.79
CA LEU A 137 15.63 11.94 -21.52
C LEU A 137 14.54 11.39 -20.59
N ALA A 138 14.93 10.85 -19.43
CA ALA A 138 14.00 10.32 -18.44
C ALA A 138 13.05 11.43 -17.95
N SER A 139 13.57 12.61 -17.63
CA SER A 139 12.77 13.76 -17.18
C SER A 139 11.78 14.21 -18.25
N THR A 140 12.23 14.33 -19.50
CA THR A 140 11.36 14.73 -20.62
C THR A 140 10.31 13.65 -20.90
N PHE A 141 10.69 12.36 -20.93
CA PHE A 141 9.75 11.25 -21.10
C PHE A 141 8.67 11.25 -20.02
N VAL A 142 9.06 11.42 -18.75
CA VAL A 142 8.12 11.48 -17.64
C VAL A 142 7.16 12.66 -17.80
N ASN A 143 7.65 13.85 -18.14
CA ASN A 143 6.81 15.03 -18.32
C ASN A 143 5.88 14.95 -19.54
N GLU A 144 6.36 14.42 -20.66
CA GLU A 144 5.62 14.40 -21.93
C GLU A 144 4.71 13.20 -22.10
N VAL A 145 5.08 12.04 -21.54
CA VAL A 145 4.40 10.76 -21.75
C VAL A 145 3.73 10.26 -20.48
N VAL A 146 4.45 10.21 -19.37
CA VAL A 146 3.93 9.60 -18.13
C VAL A 146 2.88 10.49 -17.49
N PHE A 147 3.22 11.74 -17.16
CA PHE A 147 2.30 12.67 -16.52
C PHE A 147 1.12 12.93 -17.45
N PRO A 148 -0.10 12.47 -17.12
CA PRO A 148 -1.23 12.70 -17.98
C PRO A 148 -1.61 14.19 -17.88
N GLY A 149 -1.69 14.88 -19.02
CA GLY A 149 -2.20 16.24 -19.08
C GLY A 149 -3.66 16.34 -18.60
N PRO A 150 -4.25 17.54 -18.57
CA PRO A 150 -5.67 17.68 -18.27
C PRO A 150 -6.50 16.93 -19.33
N TRP A 151 -7.38 16.05 -18.88
CA TRP A 151 -8.36 15.42 -19.76
C TRP A 151 -9.27 16.49 -20.37
N THR A 152 -9.57 16.36 -21.66
CA THR A 152 -10.56 17.20 -22.34
C THR A 152 -11.53 16.30 -23.11
N GLN A 153 -12.74 16.76 -23.39
CA GLN A 153 -13.74 15.93 -24.07
C GLN A 153 -13.32 15.45 -25.47
N ASN A 154 -12.32 16.12 -26.08
CA ASN A 154 -11.75 15.76 -27.37
C ASN A 154 -10.46 14.93 -27.26
N SER A 155 -10.00 14.61 -26.05
CA SER A 155 -8.78 13.86 -25.85
C SER A 155 -8.98 12.37 -26.13
N ASP A 156 -7.88 11.73 -26.51
CA ASP A 156 -7.82 10.30 -26.74
C ASP A 156 -7.92 9.56 -25.41
N ALA A 157 -9.14 9.18 -25.04
CA ALA A 157 -9.43 8.63 -23.72
C ALA A 157 -8.69 7.30 -23.45
N VAL A 158 -8.43 6.51 -24.50
CA VAL A 158 -7.66 5.27 -24.40
C VAL A 158 -6.20 5.55 -24.06
N ARG A 159 -5.58 6.52 -24.76
CA ARG A 159 -4.22 6.98 -24.46
C ARG A 159 -4.14 7.59 -23.06
N ASP A 160 -5.08 8.44 -22.68
CA ASP A 160 -5.07 9.11 -21.39
C ASP A 160 -5.17 8.13 -20.22
N ARG A 161 -6.04 7.11 -20.31
CA ARG A 161 -6.10 6.05 -19.31
C ARG A 161 -4.80 5.24 -19.25
N ALA A 162 -4.18 4.94 -20.39
CA ALA A 162 -2.90 4.22 -20.43
C ALA A 162 -1.75 5.05 -19.82
N ARG A 163 -1.76 6.37 -20.00
CA ARG A 163 -0.83 7.30 -19.32
C ARG A 163 -1.08 7.30 -17.81
N LEU A 164 -2.33 7.35 -17.38
CA LEU A 164 -2.66 7.26 -15.96
C LEU A 164 -2.21 5.93 -15.35
N LEU A 165 -2.44 4.81 -16.05
CA LEU A 165 -1.96 3.49 -15.61
C LEU A 165 -0.44 3.52 -15.42
N LEU A 166 0.29 4.02 -16.41
CA LEU A 166 1.74 4.12 -16.34
C LEU A 166 2.19 5.03 -15.18
N TYR A 167 1.55 6.18 -15.00
CA TYR A 167 1.81 7.11 -13.89
C TYR A 167 1.63 6.44 -12.52
N MET A 168 0.46 5.84 -12.28
CA MET A 168 0.17 5.17 -11.00
C MET A 168 1.03 3.92 -10.80
N GLY A 169 1.35 3.21 -11.88
CA GLY A 169 2.26 2.06 -11.87
C GLY A 169 3.68 2.43 -11.47
N LEU A 170 4.22 3.52 -12.02
CA LEU A 170 5.54 4.01 -11.65
C LEU A 170 5.58 4.52 -10.22
N LEU A 171 4.56 5.25 -9.76
CA LEU A 171 4.44 5.64 -8.34
C LEU A 171 4.40 4.42 -7.41
N TYR A 172 3.67 3.37 -7.81
CA TYR A 172 3.56 2.14 -7.04
C TYR A 172 4.89 1.38 -6.95
N MET A 173 5.60 1.26 -8.06
CA MET A 173 6.94 0.66 -8.09
C MET A 173 7.96 1.48 -7.29
N ASP A 174 7.88 2.80 -7.34
CA ASP A 174 8.73 3.69 -6.54
C ASP A 174 8.45 3.54 -5.04
N LEU A 175 7.18 3.49 -4.62
CA LEU A 175 6.80 3.19 -3.23
C LEU A 175 7.41 1.85 -2.74
N LYS A 176 7.27 0.78 -3.53
CA LYS A 176 7.86 -0.53 -3.19
C LYS A 176 9.38 -0.45 -3.08
N THR A 177 10.02 0.28 -3.99
CA THR A 177 11.48 0.46 -3.99
C THR A 177 11.92 1.24 -2.75
N ALA A 178 11.26 2.36 -2.44
CA ALA A 178 11.53 3.16 -1.26
C ALA A 178 11.46 2.32 0.03
N ILE A 179 10.45 1.45 0.15
CA ILE A 179 10.31 0.53 1.29
C ILE A 179 11.45 -0.48 1.33
N ARG A 180 11.75 -1.14 0.21
CA ARG A 180 12.83 -2.14 0.12
C ARG A 180 14.21 -1.59 0.49
N TYR A 181 14.44 -0.32 0.21
CA TYR A 181 15.69 0.39 0.51
C TYR A 181 15.60 1.29 1.76
N GLN A 182 14.52 1.21 2.55
CA GLN A 182 14.35 1.95 3.82
C GLN A 182 14.43 3.48 3.65
N MET A 183 13.97 3.99 2.52
CA MET A 183 13.96 5.42 2.18
C MET A 183 12.73 6.12 2.78
N GLY A 184 12.73 6.27 4.12
CA GLY A 184 11.60 6.79 4.88
C GLY A 184 11.03 8.13 4.37
N GLU A 185 11.89 9.07 3.99
CA GLU A 185 11.46 10.37 3.44
C GLU A 185 10.69 10.24 2.13
N ILE A 186 11.13 9.33 1.24
CA ILE A 186 10.46 9.03 -0.02
C ILE A 186 9.11 8.34 0.25
N VAL A 187 9.04 7.45 1.25
CA VAL A 187 7.76 6.83 1.66
C VAL A 187 6.76 7.90 2.13
N ILE A 188 7.20 8.89 2.92
CA ILE A 188 6.35 10.02 3.32
C ILE A 188 5.95 10.88 2.11
N GLN A 189 6.83 11.06 1.13
CA GLN A 189 6.49 11.74 -0.11
C GLN A 189 5.43 10.96 -0.91
N GLN A 190 5.52 9.63 -0.94
CA GLN A 190 4.50 8.77 -1.54
C GLN A 190 3.15 8.94 -0.84
N TRP A 191 3.09 9.00 0.48
CA TRP A 191 1.83 9.31 1.20
C TRP A 191 1.17 10.62 0.72
N LYS A 192 1.96 11.65 0.35
CA LYS A 192 1.43 12.89 -0.22
C LYS A 192 0.84 12.69 -1.62
N PHE A 193 1.55 11.97 -2.50
CA PHE A 193 1.06 11.71 -3.86
C PHE A 193 -0.19 10.83 -3.85
N TRP A 194 -0.20 9.79 -3.02
CA TRP A 194 -1.31 8.85 -2.93
C TRP A 194 -2.52 9.43 -2.19
N PHE A 195 -2.35 10.39 -1.28
CA PHE A 195 -3.45 11.10 -0.64
C PHE A 195 -4.46 11.66 -1.66
N GLU A 196 -3.97 12.37 -2.68
CA GLU A 196 -4.83 12.89 -3.76
C GLU A 196 -5.55 11.76 -4.49
N LEU A 197 -4.83 10.68 -4.81
CA LEU A 197 -5.39 9.53 -5.53
C LEU A 197 -6.42 8.76 -4.70
N PHE A 198 -6.25 8.67 -3.38
CA PHE A 198 -7.22 8.10 -2.45
C PHE A 198 -8.53 8.90 -2.44
N LEU A 199 -8.43 10.24 -2.42
CA LEU A 199 -9.60 11.11 -2.52
C LEU A 199 -10.34 10.92 -3.84
N GLY A 200 -9.59 10.91 -4.95
CA GLY A 200 -10.11 10.73 -6.30
C GLY A 200 -10.82 9.40 -6.53
N THR A 201 -10.31 8.34 -5.93
CA THR A 201 -10.86 6.98 -6.03
C THR A 201 -11.83 6.63 -4.90
N ARG A 202 -12.20 7.62 -4.07
CA ARG A 202 -13.14 7.48 -2.95
C ARG A 202 -12.70 6.48 -1.86
N ARG A 203 -11.39 6.32 -1.67
CA ARG A 203 -10.78 5.55 -0.58
C ARG A 203 -10.64 6.44 0.65
N SER A 204 -11.79 6.83 1.21
CA SER A 204 -11.87 7.85 2.27
C SER A 204 -11.10 7.49 3.54
N GLN A 205 -11.09 6.21 3.93
CA GLN A 205 -10.36 5.77 5.13
C GLN A 205 -8.86 6.03 5.00
N TYR A 206 -8.23 5.60 3.90
CA TYR A 206 -6.81 5.85 3.67
C TYR A 206 -6.49 7.31 3.34
N ALA A 207 -7.44 8.05 2.73
CA ALA A 207 -7.29 9.49 2.62
C ALA A 207 -7.24 10.17 4.01
N CYS A 208 -8.07 9.72 4.96
CA CYS A 208 -8.01 10.19 6.35
C CYS A 208 -6.70 9.78 7.04
N GLU A 209 -6.23 8.53 6.90
CA GLU A 209 -4.96 8.10 7.48
C GLU A 209 -3.77 8.89 6.91
N ALA A 210 -3.76 9.15 5.60
CA ALA A 210 -2.75 9.98 4.96
C ALA A 210 -2.78 11.42 5.50
N ALA A 211 -3.97 12.02 5.61
CA ALA A 211 -4.13 13.36 6.16
C ALA A 211 -3.67 13.45 7.63
N ASN A 212 -4.04 12.46 8.46
CA ASN A 212 -3.60 12.35 9.85
C ASN A 212 -2.07 12.24 9.93
N LEU A 213 -1.46 11.31 9.19
CA LEU A 213 0.00 11.13 9.19
C LEU A 213 0.72 12.43 8.78
N LEU A 214 0.26 13.07 7.70
CA LEU A 214 0.90 14.29 7.19
C LEU A 214 0.71 15.49 8.13
N ALA A 215 -0.47 15.63 8.74
CA ALA A 215 -0.72 16.65 9.75
C ALA A 215 0.16 16.41 10.99
N ASN A 216 0.25 15.16 11.44
CA ASN A 216 1.00 14.78 12.62
C ASN A 216 2.51 15.03 12.43
N LEU A 217 3.08 14.59 11.30
CA LEU A 217 4.48 14.85 10.97
C LEU A 217 4.81 16.34 10.87
N LYS A 218 3.85 17.16 10.43
CA LYS A 218 4.07 18.58 10.17
C LYS A 218 3.83 19.48 11.38
N ALA A 219 2.88 19.12 12.25
CA ALA A 219 2.36 20.03 13.27
C ALA A 219 2.16 19.41 14.66
N ASP A 220 1.73 18.15 14.77
CA ASP A 220 1.40 17.56 16.08
C ASP A 220 2.61 16.96 16.79
N TRP A 221 3.42 16.19 16.07
CA TRP A 221 4.52 15.46 16.67
C TRP A 221 5.73 16.35 16.91
N SER A 222 6.43 16.10 18.03
CA SER A 222 7.73 16.72 18.26
C SER A 222 8.70 16.37 17.13
N PRO A 223 9.70 17.22 16.82
CA PRO A 223 10.66 16.94 15.76
C PRO A 223 11.33 15.56 15.88
N TYR A 224 11.58 15.10 17.12
CA TYR A 224 12.10 13.77 17.39
C TYR A 224 11.11 12.66 17.02
N MET A 225 9.83 12.78 17.41
CA MET A 225 8.81 11.80 17.03
C MET A 225 8.57 11.76 15.52
N ALA A 226 8.56 12.92 14.86
CA ALA A 226 8.45 12.99 13.41
C ALA A 226 9.64 12.30 12.72
N TYR A 227 10.86 12.46 13.23
CA TYR A 227 12.04 11.73 12.77
C TYR A 227 11.87 10.22 12.92
N ILE A 228 11.47 9.74 14.11
CA ILE A 228 11.25 8.32 14.36
C ILE A 228 10.19 7.73 13.42
N HIS A 229 9.04 8.39 13.27
CA HIS A 229 7.97 7.94 12.37
C HIS A 229 8.30 8.05 10.88
N THR A 230 9.30 8.85 10.52
CA THR A 230 9.78 8.95 9.13
C THR A 230 10.77 7.84 8.83
N HIS A 231 11.74 7.59 9.71
CA HIS A 231 12.87 6.71 9.42
C HIS A 231 12.70 5.26 9.92
N ASN A 232 11.84 5.01 10.92
CA ASN A 232 11.62 3.65 11.47
C ASN A 232 10.36 2.98 10.93
N ARG A 233 10.04 3.21 9.66
CA ARG A 233 8.85 2.64 9.00
C ARG A 233 9.06 1.23 8.45
N CYS A 234 10.32 0.88 8.19
CA CYS A 234 10.73 -0.37 7.57
C CYS A 234 11.67 -1.13 8.50
N VAL A 235 11.71 -2.45 8.35
CA VAL A 235 12.61 -3.35 9.05
C VAL A 235 13.29 -4.29 8.06
N ASN A 236 14.60 -4.50 8.21
CA ASN A 236 15.36 -5.45 7.40
C ASN A 236 15.92 -6.57 8.28
N ILE A 237 15.13 -7.64 8.43
CA ILE A 237 15.49 -8.80 9.26
C ILE A 237 16.64 -9.60 8.61
N SER A 238 16.73 -9.60 7.27
CA SER A 238 17.75 -10.36 6.53
C SER A 238 19.15 -9.73 6.60
N GLY A 239 19.25 -8.44 6.90
CA GLY A 239 20.48 -7.65 6.77
C GLY A 239 20.96 -7.41 5.34
N GLN A 240 20.27 -7.93 4.32
CA GLN A 240 20.64 -7.78 2.92
C GLN A 240 20.03 -6.53 2.30
N GLU A 241 20.76 -5.87 1.41
CA GLU A 241 20.27 -4.68 0.71
C GLU A 241 19.01 -4.99 -0.13
N GLY A 242 18.05 -4.06 -0.15
CA GLY A 242 16.83 -4.20 -0.95
C GLY A 242 15.86 -5.29 -0.45
N ARG A 243 16.01 -5.77 0.79
CA ARG A 243 15.18 -6.81 1.42
C ARG A 243 14.37 -6.30 2.63
N ALA A 244 14.31 -4.99 2.83
CA ALA A 244 13.48 -4.43 3.89
C ALA A 244 11.99 -4.60 3.60
N LYS A 245 11.21 -4.69 4.69
CA LYS A 245 9.75 -4.83 4.68
C LYS A 245 9.13 -3.74 5.55
N PRO A 246 7.86 -3.35 5.33
CA PRO A 246 7.14 -2.49 6.24
C PRO A 246 7.11 -3.05 7.66
N VAL A 247 7.18 -2.20 8.68
CA VAL A 247 7.18 -2.66 10.08
C VAL A 247 5.87 -3.35 10.48
N ASP A 248 4.73 -2.91 9.96
CA ASP A 248 3.43 -3.52 10.21
C ASP A 248 3.30 -4.92 9.59
N MET A 249 4.05 -5.21 8.52
CA MET A 249 4.16 -6.55 7.96
C MET A 249 4.79 -7.54 8.95
N MET A 250 5.73 -7.09 9.79
CA MET A 250 6.30 -7.92 10.86
C MET A 250 5.27 -8.21 11.95
N GLY A 251 4.41 -7.23 12.27
CA GLY A 251 3.26 -7.43 13.14
C GLY A 251 2.33 -8.53 12.61
N GLU A 252 2.07 -8.51 11.29
CA GLU A 252 1.22 -9.54 10.66
C GLU A 252 1.85 -10.93 10.68
N HIS A 253 3.17 -11.03 10.47
CA HIS A 253 3.89 -12.30 10.65
C HIS A 253 3.71 -12.86 12.07
N TYR A 254 3.84 -12.02 13.09
CA TYR A 254 3.64 -12.44 14.48
C TYR A 254 2.19 -12.79 14.79
N ASN A 255 1.22 -12.03 14.29
CA ASN A 255 -0.19 -12.36 14.40
C ASN A 255 -0.48 -13.76 13.85
N ARG A 256 0.08 -14.10 12.68
CA ARG A 256 -0.07 -15.43 12.09
C ARG A 256 0.53 -16.53 12.94
N VAL A 257 1.73 -16.33 13.50
CA VAL A 257 2.37 -17.32 14.40
C VAL A 257 1.51 -17.52 15.65
N ILE A 258 1.00 -16.44 16.24
CA ILE A 258 0.11 -16.49 17.41
C ILE A 258 -1.16 -17.27 17.06
N LYS A 259 -1.88 -16.90 15.98
CA LYS A 259 -3.09 -17.59 15.51
C LYS A 259 -2.85 -19.09 15.30
N THR A 260 -1.79 -19.44 14.57
CA THR A 260 -1.42 -20.84 14.27
C THR A 260 -1.13 -21.63 15.54
N THR A 261 -0.40 -21.03 16.48
CA THR A 261 -0.02 -21.67 17.76
C THR A 261 -1.24 -21.85 18.67
N CYS A 262 -2.09 -20.81 18.76
CA CYS A 262 -3.35 -20.86 19.48
C CYS A 262 -4.29 -21.94 18.91
N HIS A 263 -4.43 -22.03 17.59
CA HIS A 263 -5.25 -23.05 16.93
C HIS A 263 -4.70 -24.46 17.19
N SER A 264 -3.38 -24.62 17.13
CA SER A 264 -2.70 -25.89 17.42
C SER A 264 -2.84 -26.34 18.87
N SER A 265 -3.12 -25.41 19.79
CA SER A 265 -3.32 -25.70 21.22
C SER A 265 -4.70 -26.32 21.54
N GLY A 266 -5.61 -26.33 20.56
CA GLY A 266 -6.92 -26.99 20.65
C GLY A 266 -7.93 -26.29 21.59
N GLY A 267 -9.05 -26.97 21.88
CA GLY A 267 -10.21 -26.41 22.58
C GLY A 267 -10.06 -26.06 24.06
N ARG A 268 -8.83 -26.03 24.61
CA ARG A 268 -8.54 -25.64 26.01
C ARG A 268 -7.76 -24.33 26.11
N LEU A 269 -7.78 -23.51 25.06
CA LEU A 269 -7.10 -22.22 25.05
C LEU A 269 -7.72 -21.27 26.10
N GLN A 270 -6.96 -20.95 27.15
CA GLN A 270 -7.32 -19.92 28.12
C GLN A 270 -6.72 -18.58 27.69
N PHE A 271 -7.35 -17.46 28.09
CA PHE A 271 -6.83 -16.12 27.80
C PHE A 271 -5.37 -15.94 28.24
N LYS A 272 -5.03 -16.40 29.44
CA LYS A 272 -3.65 -16.39 29.94
C LYS A 272 -2.68 -17.14 29.02
N HIS A 273 -3.11 -18.26 28.46
CA HIS A 273 -2.28 -19.04 27.52
C HIS A 273 -2.05 -18.29 26.22
N ALA A 274 -3.08 -17.63 25.67
CA ALA A 274 -2.92 -16.77 24.49
C ALA A 274 -1.99 -15.58 24.77
N GLN A 275 -2.05 -15.01 25.98
CA GLN A 275 -1.13 -13.96 26.42
C GLN A 275 0.33 -14.47 26.50
N ASP A 276 0.55 -15.63 27.10
CA ASP A 276 1.87 -16.26 27.19
C ASP A 276 2.44 -16.55 25.78
N ILE A 277 1.59 -17.05 24.85
CA ILE A 277 1.97 -17.26 23.44
C ILE A 277 2.37 -15.93 22.77
N SER A 278 1.56 -14.88 22.94
CA SER A 278 1.81 -13.57 22.35
C SER A 278 3.13 -12.97 22.82
N LEU A 279 3.40 -13.02 24.13
CA LEU A 279 4.65 -12.53 24.72
C LEU A 279 5.88 -13.35 24.28
N ALA A 280 5.69 -14.62 23.94
CA ALA A 280 6.76 -15.54 23.52
C ALA A 280 6.82 -15.74 21.99
N VAL A 281 6.11 -14.95 21.18
CA VAL A 281 5.98 -15.19 19.72
C VAL A 281 7.32 -15.28 19.00
N GLN A 282 8.31 -14.47 19.39
CA GLN A 282 9.66 -14.49 18.83
C GLN A 282 10.39 -15.81 19.13
N LEU A 283 10.17 -16.38 20.31
CA LEU A 283 10.75 -17.67 20.68
C LEU A 283 10.11 -18.81 19.88
N PHE A 284 8.79 -18.77 19.66
CA PHE A 284 8.11 -19.75 18.82
C PHE A 284 8.58 -19.69 17.37
N ASP A 285 8.75 -18.49 16.81
CA ASP A 285 9.28 -18.34 15.44
C ASP A 285 10.72 -18.85 15.33
N ALA A 286 11.59 -18.49 16.29
CA ALA A 286 12.96 -18.99 16.34
C ALA A 286 13.02 -20.53 16.50
N ALA A 287 12.17 -21.10 17.36
CA ALA A 287 12.09 -22.55 17.56
C ALA A 287 11.62 -23.27 16.29
N LYS A 288 10.69 -22.68 15.55
CA LYS A 288 10.24 -23.19 14.24
C LYS A 288 11.40 -23.20 13.24
N GLN A 289 12.09 -22.06 13.05
CA GLN A 289 13.23 -21.95 12.14
C GLN A 289 14.36 -22.94 12.50
N PHE A 290 14.66 -23.09 13.79
CA PHE A 290 15.62 -24.07 14.29
C PHE A 290 15.21 -25.49 13.94
N THR A 291 13.94 -25.85 14.17
CA THR A 291 13.42 -27.19 13.86
C THR A 291 13.45 -27.48 12.36
N ASP A 292 13.03 -26.52 11.53
CA ASP A 292 13.10 -26.63 10.06
C ASP A 292 14.54 -26.86 9.58
N SER A 293 15.52 -26.17 10.19
CA SER A 293 16.95 -26.35 9.86
C SER A 293 17.48 -27.75 10.23
N LEU A 294 17.02 -28.32 11.35
CA LEU A 294 17.45 -29.64 11.83
C LEU A 294 16.80 -30.78 11.04
N CYS A 295 15.51 -30.65 10.75
CA CYS A 295 14.73 -31.73 10.15
C CYS A 295 14.94 -31.85 8.64
N THR A 296 15.80 -31.03 8.02
CA THR A 296 16.05 -30.98 6.58
C THR A 296 14.74 -31.09 5.79
N SER A 297 13.67 -30.44 6.28
CA SER A 297 12.41 -30.38 5.57
C SER A 297 12.70 -29.53 4.34
N LYS A 298 12.97 -30.19 3.21
CA LYS A 298 13.13 -29.54 1.89
C LYS A 298 11.80 -28.99 1.40
N ARG A 299 11.08 -28.22 2.23
CA ARG A 299 10.11 -27.27 1.71
C ARG A 299 10.95 -26.20 1.04
N SER A 300 10.97 -26.19 -0.29
CA SER A 300 11.51 -25.03 -0.99
C SER A 300 10.65 -23.84 -0.57
N THR A 301 11.18 -22.99 0.30
CA THR A 301 10.57 -21.69 0.63
C THR A 301 10.71 -20.71 -0.53
N SER A 302 11.62 -21.01 -1.48
CA SER A 302 11.73 -20.29 -2.73
C SER A 302 10.68 -20.80 -3.71
N HIS A 303 9.59 -20.02 -3.86
CA HIS A 303 8.76 -20.13 -5.05
C HIS A 303 9.60 -19.74 -6.26
N THR A 304 9.62 -20.60 -7.27
CA THR A 304 10.22 -20.24 -8.54
C THR A 304 9.29 -19.22 -9.18
N THR A 305 9.65 -17.93 -9.14
CA THR A 305 8.84 -16.89 -9.79
C THR A 305 8.76 -17.22 -11.28
N PRO A 306 7.55 -17.44 -11.84
CA PRO A 306 7.40 -17.64 -13.27
C PRO A 306 8.06 -16.48 -14.02
N SER A 307 8.80 -16.76 -15.08
CA SER A 307 9.52 -15.74 -15.82
C SER A 307 8.57 -14.66 -16.36
N ALA A 308 8.64 -13.45 -15.78
CA ALA A 308 7.85 -12.27 -16.16
C ALA A 308 8.02 -11.87 -17.63
N THR A 309 9.11 -12.28 -18.27
CA THR A 309 9.47 -11.91 -19.64
C THR A 309 8.36 -12.19 -20.66
N ASN A 310 7.67 -13.33 -20.56
CA ASN A 310 6.62 -13.67 -21.53
C ASN A 310 5.38 -12.80 -21.34
N ASP A 311 4.99 -12.56 -20.09
CA ASP A 311 3.86 -11.67 -19.76
C ASP A 311 4.16 -10.25 -20.26
N ILE A 312 5.32 -9.70 -19.92
CA ILE A 312 5.75 -8.36 -20.30
C ILE A 312 5.78 -8.22 -21.82
N ARG A 313 6.38 -9.19 -22.55
CA ARG A 313 6.44 -9.16 -24.02
C ARG A 313 5.04 -9.20 -24.64
N ALA A 314 4.15 -10.06 -24.14
CA ALA A 314 2.78 -10.16 -24.63
C ALA A 314 2.00 -8.86 -24.41
N ILE A 315 2.13 -8.24 -23.24
CA ILE A 315 1.53 -6.94 -22.93
C ILE A 315 2.09 -5.85 -23.88
N THR A 316 3.41 -5.73 -23.99
CA THR A 316 4.06 -4.72 -24.84
C THR A 316 3.62 -4.85 -26.30
N ASN A 317 3.59 -6.07 -26.85
CA ASN A 317 3.17 -6.31 -28.23
C ASN A 317 1.73 -5.86 -28.49
N VAL A 318 0.81 -6.18 -27.58
CA VAL A 318 -0.59 -5.74 -27.68
C VAL A 318 -0.70 -4.21 -27.64
N ILE A 319 0.04 -3.54 -26.75
CA ILE A 319 0.00 -2.08 -26.63
C ILE A 319 0.53 -1.40 -27.90
N LEU A 320 1.63 -1.91 -28.46
CA LEU A 320 2.24 -1.39 -29.69
C LEU A 320 1.35 -1.65 -30.92
N GLN A 321 0.81 -2.86 -31.05
CA GLN A 321 -0.10 -3.23 -32.16
C GLN A 321 -1.30 -2.30 -32.24
N HIS A 322 -1.86 -1.92 -31.10
CA HIS A 322 -3.02 -1.04 -31.00
C HIS A 322 -2.68 0.45 -30.91
N LYS A 323 -1.40 0.82 -31.01
CA LYS A 323 -0.92 2.21 -31.00
C LYS A 323 -1.52 3.02 -29.84
N ILE A 324 -1.49 2.45 -28.64
CA ILE A 324 -2.15 3.05 -27.47
C ILE A 324 -1.48 4.37 -27.07
N TYR A 325 -0.16 4.46 -27.17
CA TYR A 325 0.59 5.68 -26.84
C TYR A 325 0.68 6.70 -27.98
N THR A 326 0.15 6.39 -29.16
CA THR A 326 0.02 7.32 -30.28
C THR A 326 -1.36 7.97 -30.26
N GLU A 327 -1.41 9.29 -30.46
CA GLU A 327 -2.67 10.03 -30.52
C GLU A 327 -3.54 9.56 -31.69
N THR A 328 -4.75 9.09 -31.38
CA THR A 328 -5.71 8.60 -32.35
C THR A 328 -7.04 9.32 -32.13
N PRO A 329 -7.44 10.24 -33.02
CA PRO A 329 -8.70 10.96 -32.89
C PRO A 329 -9.92 10.03 -32.82
N GLY A 330 -10.87 10.35 -31.95
CA GLY A 330 -12.15 9.66 -31.86
C GLY A 330 -12.19 8.43 -30.94
N ARG A 331 -11.09 8.09 -30.25
CA ARG A 331 -11.11 7.08 -29.18
C ARG A 331 -11.76 7.65 -27.91
N THR A 332 -12.97 7.19 -27.59
CA THR A 332 -13.71 7.60 -26.39
C THR A 332 -13.87 6.44 -25.42
N LEU A 333 -13.95 6.76 -24.13
CA LEU A 333 -14.21 5.81 -23.04
C LEU A 333 -15.11 6.47 -22.02
N GLU A 334 -15.97 5.69 -21.36
CA GLU A 334 -16.68 6.13 -20.17
C GLU A 334 -15.76 5.95 -18.96
N TRP A 335 -15.06 7.02 -18.58
CA TRP A 335 -14.07 6.98 -17.53
C TRP A 335 -13.88 8.37 -16.89
N SER A 336 -13.50 8.39 -15.60
CA SER A 336 -13.21 9.61 -14.85
C SER A 336 -11.77 9.63 -14.34
N ASP A 337 -11.07 10.74 -14.56
CA ASP A 337 -9.72 10.95 -14.03
C ASP A 337 -9.78 11.14 -12.51
N PRO A 338 -9.22 10.23 -11.70
CA PRO A 338 -9.25 10.35 -10.24
C PRO A 338 -8.60 11.64 -9.76
N ARG A 339 -7.63 12.22 -10.48
CA ARG A 339 -7.00 13.48 -10.10
C ARG A 339 -7.93 14.67 -10.28
N ALA A 340 -8.77 14.65 -11.33
CA ALA A 340 -9.80 15.66 -11.51
C ALA A 340 -10.84 15.57 -10.39
N VAL A 341 -11.31 14.37 -10.08
CA VAL A 341 -12.24 14.11 -8.97
C VAL A 341 -11.61 14.50 -7.62
N ALA A 342 -10.32 14.23 -7.41
CA ALA A 342 -9.63 14.62 -6.18
C ALA A 342 -9.59 16.13 -6.02
N ARG A 343 -9.21 16.86 -7.08
CA ARG A 343 -9.19 18.34 -7.07
C ARG A 343 -10.56 18.93 -6.80
N GLU A 344 -11.61 18.39 -7.43
CA GLU A 344 -12.99 18.77 -7.13
C GLU A 344 -13.30 18.54 -5.65
N ARG A 345 -13.00 17.37 -5.08
CA ARG A 345 -13.27 17.08 -3.66
C ARG A 345 -12.42 17.87 -2.67
N ILE A 346 -11.22 18.30 -3.06
CA ILE A 346 -10.36 19.14 -2.23
C ILE A 346 -10.87 20.59 -2.23
N ASN A 347 -11.32 21.08 -3.40
CA ASN A 347 -11.79 22.46 -3.59
C ASN A 347 -13.25 22.65 -3.17
N ASP A 348 -14.10 21.64 -3.35
CA ASP A 348 -15.43 21.61 -2.80
C ASP A 348 -15.28 21.32 -1.30
N ASP A 349 -15.32 22.39 -0.51
CA ASP A 349 -15.00 22.47 0.93
C ASP A 349 -15.57 21.33 1.79
N GLY A 350 -16.58 20.62 1.31
CA GLY A 350 -17.23 19.51 2.01
C GLY A 350 -16.28 18.42 2.51
N TRP A 351 -15.26 17.97 1.77
CA TRP A 351 -14.39 16.92 2.32
C TRP A 351 -13.51 17.43 3.47
N LEU A 352 -12.83 18.56 3.26
CA LEU A 352 -11.93 19.12 4.27
C LEU A 352 -12.71 19.60 5.50
N ILE A 353 -13.86 20.26 5.31
CA ILE A 353 -14.75 20.63 6.42
C ILE A 353 -15.19 19.39 7.18
N ASN A 354 -15.67 18.34 6.51
CA ASN A 354 -16.09 17.12 7.18
C ASN A 354 -14.94 16.41 7.91
N TYR A 355 -13.72 16.46 7.35
CA TYR A 355 -12.54 15.91 7.98
C TYR A 355 -12.18 16.66 9.26
N LEU A 356 -12.15 18.00 9.22
CA LEU A 356 -11.85 18.84 10.36
C LEU A 356 -12.98 18.83 11.41
N SER A 357 -14.24 18.75 10.97
CA SER A 357 -15.40 18.76 11.85
C SER A 357 -15.65 17.42 12.54
N ARG A 358 -15.19 16.29 11.98
CA ARG A 358 -15.24 14.99 12.67
C ARG A 358 -14.55 15.02 14.03
N GLY A 359 -13.38 15.66 14.11
CA GLY A 359 -12.69 15.87 15.38
C GLY A 359 -13.47 16.76 16.37
N ALA A 360 -14.38 17.61 15.88
CA ALA A 360 -15.22 18.47 16.71
C ALA A 360 -16.55 17.80 17.12
N THR A 361 -17.16 17.00 16.24
CA THR A 361 -18.45 16.34 16.51
C THR A 361 -18.29 15.07 17.35
N GLU A 362 -17.20 14.33 17.20
CA GLU A 362 -16.88 13.20 18.10
C GLU A 362 -16.64 13.72 19.54
N ALA A 363 -16.06 14.92 19.72
CA ALA A 363 -15.91 15.55 21.03
C ALA A 363 -17.24 16.05 21.65
N GLU A 364 -18.24 16.43 20.84
CA GLU A 364 -19.55 16.92 21.31
C GLU A 364 -20.59 15.80 21.52
N ALA A 365 -20.54 14.72 20.72
CA ALA A 365 -21.48 13.60 20.84
C ALA A 365 -21.26 12.79 22.13
N ASP A 366 -20.00 12.64 22.57
CA ASP A 366 -19.66 11.85 23.76
C ASP A 366 -19.88 12.61 25.08
N GLN A 367 -19.94 13.95 25.08
CA GLN A 367 -20.43 14.70 26.24
C GLN A 367 -21.91 14.43 26.57
N ASN A 368 -22.69 13.95 25.59
CA ASN A 368 -24.10 13.63 25.76
C ASN A 368 -24.38 12.13 25.97
N ASN A 369 -23.36 11.26 25.88
CA ASN A 369 -23.54 9.80 25.85
C ASN A 369 -22.89 9.06 27.03
N THR A 370 -22.57 9.75 28.13
CA THR A 370 -21.98 9.17 29.34
C THR A 370 -22.89 8.19 30.12
N ASP A 371 -24.10 7.87 29.62
CA ASP A 371 -25.09 7.05 30.34
C ASP A 371 -25.51 5.73 29.63
N ALA A 372 -24.87 5.32 28.52
CA ALA A 372 -25.28 4.10 27.80
C ALA A 372 -24.16 3.04 27.71
N ALA A 373 -24.48 1.83 28.18
CA ALA A 373 -23.61 0.65 28.14
C ALA A 373 -23.35 0.17 26.69
N PRO A 374 -22.20 -0.47 26.42
CA PRO A 374 -21.82 -0.83 25.05
C PRO A 374 -22.49 -2.13 24.59
N ASP A 375 -23.27 -2.04 23.51
CA ASP A 375 -23.81 -3.19 22.78
C ASP A 375 -22.72 -3.93 22.01
N THR A 376 -22.76 -5.25 22.12
CA THR A 376 -21.85 -6.21 21.49
C THR A 376 -22.61 -6.91 20.39
N GLU A 377 -22.35 -6.59 19.12
CA GLU A 377 -22.64 -7.51 18.01
C GLU A 377 -22.01 -6.99 16.70
N GLY A 378 -21.09 -7.79 16.13
CA GLY A 378 -20.46 -7.44 14.84
C GLY A 378 -19.49 -8.49 14.30
N GLY A 379 -20.00 -9.44 13.53
CA GLY A 379 -19.37 -9.89 12.27
C GLY A 379 -18.43 -11.10 12.30
N GLU A 380 -18.98 -12.33 12.38
CA GLU A 380 -18.22 -13.59 12.21
C GLU A 380 -18.17 -14.11 10.75
N GLU A 381 -19.04 -13.66 9.83
CA GLU A 381 -19.19 -14.33 8.53
C GLU A 381 -18.14 -13.97 7.46
N ALA A 382 -17.30 -12.96 7.68
CA ALA A 382 -16.27 -12.56 6.71
C ALA A 382 -14.93 -13.29 6.88
N TYR A 383 -14.71 -13.99 8.00
CA TYR A 383 -13.38 -14.49 8.40
C TYR A 383 -12.96 -15.81 7.75
N THR A 384 -13.88 -16.69 7.36
CA THR A 384 -13.54 -18.06 6.94
C THR A 384 -12.94 -18.17 5.53
N ALA A 385 -13.14 -17.16 4.67
CA ALA A 385 -12.48 -17.11 3.35
C ALA A 385 -11.05 -16.49 3.40
N TRP A 386 -10.65 -15.92 4.55
CA TRP A 386 -9.37 -15.22 4.71
C TRP A 386 -8.21 -16.17 5.06
N ASP A 387 -8.47 -17.25 5.80
CA ASP A 387 -7.41 -18.13 6.33
C ASP A 387 -6.72 -18.99 5.24
N ASP A 388 -7.44 -19.38 4.18
CA ASP A 388 -6.88 -20.20 3.09
C ASP A 388 -6.04 -19.39 2.07
N GLU A 389 -6.23 -18.06 1.99
CA GLU A 389 -5.53 -17.19 1.03
C GLU A 389 -4.25 -16.55 1.60
N GLU A 390 -4.16 -16.38 2.92
CA GLU A 390 -2.97 -15.87 3.65
C GLU A 390 -1.76 -16.83 3.55
N ALA A 391 -2.01 -18.12 3.29
CA ALA A 391 -0.97 -19.11 3.05
C ALA A 391 -0.12 -18.83 1.80
N ASN A 392 -0.70 -18.24 0.74
CA ASN A 392 0.00 -18.00 -0.54
C ASN A 392 0.82 -16.71 -0.57
N LEU A 393 0.51 -15.73 0.28
CA LEU A 393 1.20 -14.43 0.35
C LEU A 393 2.57 -14.50 1.04
N MET A 394 2.71 -15.48 1.93
CA MET A 394 3.81 -15.55 2.89
C MET A 394 4.95 -16.48 2.47
N ASP A 395 4.76 -17.24 1.39
CA ASP A 395 5.82 -18.04 0.79
C ASP A 395 6.63 -17.26 -0.28
N LEU A 396 6.28 -15.98 -0.53
CA LEU A 396 7.10 -15.07 -1.32
C LEU A 396 8.31 -14.61 -0.49
N GLU A 397 9.35 -15.44 -0.53
CA GLU A 397 10.73 -15.19 -0.11
C GLU A 397 10.95 -14.97 1.40
N LEU A 398 11.05 -16.12 2.10
CA LEU A 398 12.15 -16.40 3.03
C LEU A 398 13.25 -17.18 2.32
#